data_AF-A0A4Q7KVT4-F1
#
_entry.id   AF-A0A4Q7KVT4-F1
#
_cell.length_a   1.000
_cell.length_b   1.000
_cell.length_c   1.000
_cell.angle_alpha   90.00
_cell.angle_beta   90.00
_cell.angle_gamma   90.00
#
_symmetry.space_group_name_H-M   'P 1'
#
loop_
_entity.id
_entity.type
_entity.pdbx_description
1 polymer ?
#
loop_
_entity_poly.entity_id
_entity_poly.type
_entity_poly.pdbx_seq_one_letter_code
_entity_poly.pdbx_strand_id
1 'polypeptide(L)'
;MEEISRRRVLRSTAAVAAVTPLLAVPAAATASEPRKPGSSESESTTSRENRDWTQEELKDRARVLEVGFTEDEADAWLLVNRAAAKVLSLPELHPSDRADWADAIHTLQNRLMLRPTYKKYRELGPR
;
A
#
# COMPACT_ATOMS: atom_id res chain seq x y z
N MET A 1 -12.31 8.86 30.94
CA MET A 1 -13.38 8.13 30.23
C MET A 1 -13.47 8.71 28.83
N GLU A 2 -13.50 7.83 27.83
CA GLU A 2 -13.97 7.99 26.44
C GLU A 2 -13.54 9.24 25.63
N GLU A 3 -12.65 9.00 24.66
CA GLU A 3 -12.65 9.75 23.40
C GLU A 3 -13.93 9.44 22.62
N ILE A 4 -14.72 10.47 22.27
CA ILE A 4 -15.85 10.32 21.34
C ILE A 4 -15.64 11.17 20.09
N SER A 5 -15.06 10.51 19.09
CA SER A 5 -15.39 10.59 17.66
C SER A 5 -15.62 11.98 17.03
N ARG A 6 -14.54 12.58 16.50
CA ARG A 6 -14.59 13.76 15.60
C ARG A 6 -15.08 13.45 14.17
N ARG A 7 -16.07 12.57 14.01
CA ARG A 7 -16.63 12.18 12.69
C ARG A 7 -18.16 12.21 12.69
N ARG A 8 -18.76 13.39 12.88
CA ARG A 8 -20.16 13.69 12.52
C ARG A 8 -20.43 15.21 12.52
N VAL A 9 -19.91 15.92 11.52
CA VAL A 9 -20.53 17.18 11.09
C VAL A 9 -21.35 16.88 9.84
N LEU A 10 -22.67 16.94 10.03
CA LEU A 10 -23.69 16.74 9.00
C LEU A 10 -23.59 17.91 7.99
N ARG A 11 -23.60 17.65 6.68
CA ARG A 11 -24.81 17.50 5.84
C ARG A 11 -25.83 18.65 6.00
N SER A 12 -26.12 19.27 4.86
CA SER A 12 -27.37 19.96 4.50
C SER A 12 -27.54 21.45 4.84
N THR A 13 -27.25 22.31 3.85
CA THR A 13 -27.97 23.55 3.56
C THR A 13 -28.48 23.44 2.11
N ALA A 14 -29.75 23.14 1.88
CA ALA A 14 -30.93 24.02 1.96
C ALA A 14 -31.17 24.80 0.66
N ALA A 15 -32.37 24.66 0.08
CA ALA A 15 -32.75 25.10 -1.26
C ALA A 15 -33.58 26.39 -1.27
N VAL A 16 -33.54 27.12 -2.39
CA VAL A 16 -34.49 28.16 -2.84
C VAL A 16 -34.49 28.08 -4.39
N ALA A 17 -35.50 27.51 -5.08
CA ALA A 17 -36.82 28.05 -5.45
C ALA A 17 -36.77 29.12 -6.57
N ALA A 18 -37.62 29.13 -7.62
CA ALA A 18 -38.69 28.21 -8.07
C ALA A 18 -39.22 28.56 -9.51
N VAL A 19 -40.31 27.87 -9.93
CA VAL A 19 -41.26 28.14 -11.07
C VAL A 19 -40.70 28.02 -12.52
N THR A 20 -41.39 27.69 -13.65
CA THR A 20 -42.79 27.33 -14.05
C THR A 20 -42.75 26.57 -15.44
N PRO A 21 -43.84 26.04 -16.07
CA PRO A 21 -44.66 24.85 -15.75
C PRO A 21 -44.88 23.84 -16.94
N LEU A 22 -45.79 22.87 -16.76
CA LEU A 22 -46.54 22.07 -17.77
C LEU A 22 -45.78 21.12 -18.75
N LEU A 23 -45.91 19.80 -18.51
CA LEU A 23 -46.87 18.93 -19.22
C LEU A 23 -46.98 17.56 -18.53
N ALA A 24 -48.12 16.87 -18.69
CA ALA A 24 -48.46 15.67 -17.92
C ALA A 24 -48.41 14.37 -18.75
N VAL A 25 -47.83 13.31 -18.19
CA VAL A 25 -48.06 11.90 -18.58
C VAL A 25 -48.01 11.04 -17.32
N PRO A 26 -49.04 10.20 -17.03
CA PRO A 26 -49.01 9.26 -15.91
C PRO A 26 -48.53 7.86 -16.33
N ALA A 27 -48.24 7.05 -15.30
CA ALA A 27 -48.16 5.59 -15.33
C ALA A 27 -47.05 4.90 -16.16
N ALA A 28 -46.06 4.35 -15.45
CA ALA A 28 -45.85 2.90 -15.44
C ALA A 28 -45.10 2.50 -14.17
N ALA A 29 -45.74 1.70 -13.31
CA ALA A 29 -45.07 1.07 -12.18
C ALA A 29 -44.52 -0.29 -12.61
N THR A 30 -43.19 -0.47 -12.55
CA THR A 30 -42.57 -1.79 -12.57
C THR A 30 -41.60 -1.88 -11.40
N ALA A 31 -42.02 -2.60 -10.35
CA ALA A 31 -41.12 -3.01 -9.30
C ALA A 31 -40.05 -3.97 -9.88
N SER A 32 -38.86 -3.94 -9.31
CA SER A 32 -37.85 -4.99 -9.53
C SER A 32 -37.13 -5.26 -8.22
N GLU A 33 -36.99 -6.55 -7.93
CA GLU A 33 -36.66 -7.13 -6.63
C GLU A 33 -35.21 -6.91 -6.16
N PRO A 34 -34.92 -7.13 -4.86
CA PRO A 34 -33.66 -6.72 -4.25
C PRO A 34 -32.47 -7.56 -4.71
N ARG A 35 -31.40 -6.90 -5.16
CA ARG A 35 -30.11 -7.57 -5.39
C ARG A 35 -29.47 -7.98 -4.06
N LYS A 36 -29.24 -9.29 -3.95
CA LYS A 36 -28.48 -9.97 -2.88
C LYS A 36 -27.04 -9.42 -2.82
N PRO A 37 -26.46 -9.18 -1.63
CA PRO A 37 -25.08 -8.69 -1.52
C PRO A 37 -24.10 -9.81 -1.89
N GLY A 38 -23.42 -9.64 -3.03
CA GLY A 38 -22.29 -10.48 -3.43
C GLY A 38 -21.05 -10.13 -2.60
N SER A 39 -20.36 -11.18 -2.18
CA SER A 39 -19.03 -11.20 -1.59
C SER A 39 -18.10 -10.08 -2.07
N SER A 40 -17.60 -9.27 -1.14
CA SER A 40 -16.35 -8.54 -1.35
C SER A 40 -15.19 -9.53 -1.25
N GLU A 41 -14.93 -10.25 -2.34
CA GLU A 41 -13.66 -10.93 -2.51
C GLU A 41 -12.58 -9.86 -2.52
N SER A 42 -11.74 -9.87 -1.49
CA SER A 42 -10.60 -8.96 -1.38
C SER A 42 -9.60 -9.36 -2.46
N GLU A 43 -9.53 -8.60 -3.56
CA GLU A 43 -8.51 -8.75 -4.60
C GLU A 43 -7.11 -8.66 -3.96
N SER A 44 -6.48 -9.82 -3.75
CA SER A 44 -5.21 -9.97 -3.02
C SER A 44 -4.31 -11.01 -3.69
N THR A 45 -4.29 -11.03 -5.03
CA THR A 45 -3.61 -12.07 -5.83
C THR A 45 -2.87 -11.59 -7.07
N THR A 46 -2.91 -10.29 -7.42
CA THR A 46 -2.44 -9.78 -8.73
C THR A 46 -1.01 -9.20 -8.76
N SER A 47 -0.07 -9.64 -7.89
CA SER A 47 1.30 -9.07 -7.86
C SER A 47 2.46 -10.02 -7.49
N ARG A 48 2.25 -11.34 -7.48
CA ARG A 48 3.33 -12.31 -7.18
C ARG A 48 3.98 -12.96 -8.42
N GLU A 49 3.25 -13.03 -9.54
CA GLU A 49 3.53 -14.04 -10.60
C GLU A 49 4.41 -13.59 -11.78
N ASN A 50 4.87 -12.35 -11.85
CA ASN A 50 5.78 -11.95 -12.93
C ASN A 50 6.83 -10.92 -12.47
N ARG A 51 7.97 -11.41 -11.97
CA ARG A 51 9.11 -10.58 -11.55
C ARG A 51 10.40 -11.14 -12.12
N ASP A 52 10.90 -10.46 -13.14
CA ASP A 52 12.17 -10.77 -13.81
C ASP A 52 13.37 -10.46 -12.90
N TRP A 53 13.65 -11.38 -11.98
CA TRP A 53 14.83 -11.36 -11.12
C TRP A 53 16.04 -12.00 -11.80
N THR A 54 17.20 -11.35 -11.69
CA THR A 54 18.46 -11.93 -12.14
C THR A 54 18.92 -13.07 -11.22
N GLN A 55 19.84 -13.90 -11.68
CA GLN A 55 20.45 -14.96 -10.86
C GLN A 55 21.21 -14.41 -9.64
N GLU A 56 21.66 -13.16 -9.69
CA GLU A 56 22.33 -12.49 -8.56
C GLU A 56 21.30 -11.99 -7.54
N GLU A 57 20.20 -11.40 -8.00
CA GLU A 57 19.07 -10.99 -7.15
C GLU A 57 18.43 -12.22 -6.47
N LEU A 58 18.27 -13.35 -7.17
CA LEU A 58 17.76 -14.60 -6.57
C LEU A 58 18.69 -15.17 -5.50
N LYS A 59 20.03 -15.08 -5.67
CA LYS A 59 21.00 -15.46 -4.63
C LYS A 59 20.91 -14.54 -3.43
N ASP A 60 20.76 -13.22 -3.64
CA ASP A 60 20.60 -12.28 -2.54
C ASP A 60 19.30 -12.51 -1.76
N ARG A 61 18.21 -12.79 -2.49
CA ARG A 61 16.91 -13.20 -1.92
C ARG A 61 17.04 -14.43 -1.01
N ALA A 62 17.75 -15.46 -1.46
CA ALA A 62 17.98 -16.66 -0.67
C ALA A 62 18.69 -16.34 0.66
N ARG A 63 19.76 -15.53 0.62
CA ARG A 63 20.50 -15.12 1.83
C ARG A 63 19.63 -14.37 2.84
N VAL A 64 18.79 -13.43 2.41
CA VAL A 64 17.93 -12.69 3.37
C VAL A 64 16.81 -13.56 3.94
N LEU A 65 16.29 -14.53 3.17
CA LEU A 65 15.34 -15.53 3.67
C LEU A 65 15.97 -16.43 4.74
N GLU A 66 17.22 -16.88 4.56
CA GLU A 66 17.97 -17.65 5.58
C GLU A 66 18.13 -16.89 6.90
N VAL A 67 18.23 -15.55 6.85
CA VAL A 67 18.33 -14.66 8.02
C VAL A 67 16.94 -14.37 8.66
N GLY A 68 15.86 -14.94 8.13
CA GLY A 68 14.51 -14.87 8.70
C GLY A 68 13.63 -13.75 8.14
N PHE A 69 13.94 -13.20 6.96
CA PHE A 69 13.00 -12.37 6.22
C PHE A 69 11.79 -13.22 5.78
N THR A 70 10.61 -12.62 5.74
CA THR A 70 9.49 -13.19 4.94
C THR A 70 9.71 -12.93 3.46
N GLU A 71 9.07 -13.71 2.58
CA GLU A 71 9.15 -13.51 1.12
C GLU A 71 8.90 -12.05 0.68
N ASP A 72 7.87 -11.40 1.21
CA ASP A 72 7.53 -10.02 0.86
C ASP A 72 8.59 -9.00 1.34
N GLU A 73 9.31 -9.32 2.43
CA GLU A 73 10.43 -8.51 2.92
C GLU A 73 11.69 -8.75 2.09
N ALA A 74 11.94 -10.00 1.66
CA ALA A 74 13.03 -10.36 0.77
C ALA A 74 12.85 -9.73 -0.61
N ASP A 75 11.62 -9.67 -1.10
CA ASP A 75 11.26 -8.99 -2.33
C ASP A 75 11.42 -7.46 -2.22
N ALA A 76 11.01 -6.86 -1.09
CA ALA A 76 11.23 -5.44 -0.83
C ALA A 76 12.73 -5.10 -0.75
N TRP A 77 13.55 -5.98 -0.19
CA TRP A 77 15.01 -5.86 -0.18
C TRP A 77 15.60 -5.79 -1.59
N LEU A 78 15.19 -6.70 -2.50
CA LEU A 78 15.61 -6.65 -3.90
C LEU A 78 15.18 -5.36 -4.59
N LEU A 79 13.95 -4.89 -4.36
CA LEU A 79 13.46 -3.64 -4.93
C LEU A 79 14.27 -2.42 -4.46
N VAL A 80 14.63 -2.35 -3.18
CA VAL A 80 15.52 -1.31 -2.64
C VAL A 80 16.90 -1.36 -3.30
N ASN A 81 17.48 -2.55 -3.44
CA ASN A 81 18.81 -2.72 -4.07
C ASN A 81 18.78 -2.35 -5.57
N ARG A 82 17.72 -2.73 -6.30
CA ARG A 82 17.54 -2.36 -7.71
C ARG A 82 17.30 -0.86 -7.88
N ALA A 83 16.54 -0.22 -6.98
CA ALA A 83 16.36 1.23 -6.97
C ALA A 83 17.68 1.97 -6.67
N ALA A 84 18.43 1.51 -5.67
CA ALA A 84 19.75 2.03 -5.32
C ALA A 84 20.72 2.01 -6.52
N ALA A 85 20.84 0.86 -7.19
CA ALA A 85 21.70 0.71 -8.36
C ALA A 85 21.27 1.63 -9.53
N LYS A 86 19.97 1.84 -9.72
CA LYS A 86 19.47 2.76 -10.76
C LYS A 86 19.73 4.22 -10.40
N VAL A 87 19.40 4.66 -9.19
CA VAL A 87 19.59 6.07 -8.75
C VAL A 87 21.08 6.45 -8.76
N LEU A 88 21.96 5.59 -8.23
CA LEU A 88 23.41 5.83 -8.24
C LEU A 88 24.08 5.71 -9.63
N SER A 89 23.31 5.31 -10.66
CA SER A 89 23.74 5.33 -12.07
C SER A 89 23.27 6.57 -12.85
N LEU A 90 22.43 7.42 -12.24
CA LEU A 90 22.02 8.69 -12.84
C LEU A 90 23.18 9.70 -12.79
N PRO A 91 23.20 10.70 -13.69
CA PRO A 91 24.12 11.82 -13.59
C PRO A 91 23.97 12.55 -12.25
N GLU A 92 25.09 12.84 -11.59
CA GLU A 92 25.15 13.60 -10.35
C GLU A 92 24.77 15.07 -10.59
N LEU A 93 23.85 15.62 -9.80
CA LEU A 93 23.39 17.01 -9.92
C LEU A 93 24.11 17.93 -8.94
N HIS A 94 24.42 17.42 -7.74
CA HIS A 94 25.17 18.11 -6.70
C HIS A 94 26.16 17.15 -6.00
N PRO A 95 27.38 17.60 -5.61
CA PRO A 95 28.39 16.72 -4.99
C PRO A 95 28.01 16.06 -3.65
N SER A 96 26.90 16.45 -3.02
CA SER A 96 26.37 15.75 -1.85
C SER A 96 25.43 14.59 -2.20
N ASP A 97 24.81 14.60 -3.39
CA ASP A 97 23.72 13.69 -3.78
C ASP A 97 24.13 12.23 -3.55
N ARG A 98 25.37 11.88 -3.88
CA ARG A 98 25.88 10.51 -3.74
C ARG A 98 25.89 10.03 -2.28
N ALA A 99 26.19 10.92 -1.33
CA ALA A 99 26.15 10.63 0.10
C ALA A 99 24.70 10.61 0.61
N ASP A 100 23.90 11.62 0.22
CA ASP A 100 22.49 11.76 0.60
C ASP A 100 21.66 10.53 0.17
N TRP A 101 21.89 10.03 -1.05
CA TRP A 101 21.28 8.80 -1.55
C TRP A 101 21.77 7.56 -0.80
N ALA A 102 23.08 7.44 -0.52
CA ALA A 102 23.62 6.31 0.22
C ALA A 102 22.99 6.20 1.61
N ASP A 103 22.87 7.31 2.35
CA ASP A 103 22.24 7.33 3.67
C ASP A 103 20.74 7.02 3.63
N ALA A 104 20.02 7.48 2.59
CA ALA A 104 18.62 7.13 2.38
C ALA A 104 18.44 5.63 2.09
N ILE A 105 19.29 5.04 1.25
CA ILE A 105 19.28 3.61 0.90
C ILE A 105 19.63 2.76 2.13
N HIS A 106 20.71 3.08 2.84
CA HIS A 106 21.10 2.39 4.07
C HIS A 106 19.99 2.49 5.14
N THR A 107 19.31 3.63 5.25
CA THR A 107 18.17 3.79 6.17
C THR A 107 17.06 2.79 5.85
N LEU A 108 16.68 2.63 4.58
CA LEU A 108 15.66 1.65 4.16
C LEU A 108 16.11 0.20 4.43
N GLN A 109 17.35 -0.14 4.05
CA GLN A 109 17.94 -1.46 4.29
C GLN A 109 17.98 -1.81 5.79
N ASN A 110 18.42 -0.88 6.64
CA ASN A 110 18.45 -1.05 8.09
C ASN A 110 17.04 -1.28 8.66
N ARG A 111 16.02 -0.57 8.17
CA ARG A 111 14.62 -0.80 8.60
C ARG A 111 14.12 -2.19 8.22
N LEU A 112 14.54 -2.75 7.08
CA LEU A 112 14.21 -4.12 6.68
C LEU A 112 14.96 -5.15 7.56
N MET A 113 16.28 -5.00 7.75
CA MET A 113 17.10 -5.92 8.55
C MET A 113 16.67 -6.02 10.02
N LEU A 114 16.04 -4.98 10.58
CA LEU A 114 15.51 -5.01 11.94
C LEU A 114 14.20 -5.82 12.08
N ARG A 115 13.48 -6.12 10.99
CA ARG A 115 12.15 -6.77 11.07
C ARG A 115 12.19 -8.20 11.60
N PRO A 116 13.08 -9.11 11.15
CA PRO A 116 13.16 -10.47 11.70
C PRO A 116 13.44 -10.48 13.20
N THR A 117 14.39 -9.66 13.65
CA THR A 117 14.73 -9.51 15.08
C THR A 117 13.54 -9.00 15.89
N TYR A 118 12.81 -8.01 15.38
CA TYR A 118 11.63 -7.48 16.06
C TYR A 118 10.45 -8.47 16.10
N LYS A 119 10.25 -9.28 15.06
CA LYS A 119 9.28 -10.41 15.08
C LYS A 119 9.61 -11.39 16.20
N LYS A 120 10.85 -11.86 16.27
CA LYS A 120 11.33 -12.78 17.32
C LYS A 120 11.23 -12.18 18.73
N TYR A 121 11.51 -10.88 18.88
CA TYR A 121 11.28 -10.17 20.14
C TYR A 121 9.80 -10.17 20.55
N ARG A 122 8.88 -9.93 19.62
CA ARG A 122 7.43 -9.96 19.88
C ARG A 122 6.90 -11.35 20.20
N GLU A 123 7.52 -12.41 19.71
CA GLU A 123 7.18 -13.80 20.06
C GLU A 123 7.59 -14.18 21.48
N LEU A 124 8.67 -13.59 21.99
CA LEU A 124 9.19 -13.81 23.35
C LEU A 124 8.59 -12.90 24.41
N GLY A 125 7.88 -11.83 24.01
CA GLY A 125 7.21 -10.91 24.93
C GLY A 125 5.94 -11.51 25.55
N PRO A 126 5.57 -11.11 26.78
CA PRO A 126 4.26 -11.45 27.34
C PRO A 126 3.13 -10.89 26.45
N ARG A 127 2.06 -11.68 26.29
CA ARG A 127 0.86 -11.32 25.52
C ARG A 127 -0.12 -10.50 26.34
#